data_AF-A0A498Q4L2-F1
#
_entry.id   AF-A0A498Q4L2-F1
#
_cell.length_a   1.000
_cell.length_b   1.000
_cell.length_c   1.000
_cell.angle_alpha   90.00
_cell.angle_beta   90.00
_cell.angle_gamma   90.00
#
_symmetry.space_group_name_H-M   'P 1'
#
loop_
_entity.id
_entity.type
_entity.pdbx_description
1 polymer ?
#
loop_
_entity_poly.entity_id
_entity_poly.type
_entity_poly.pdbx_seq_one_letter_code
_entity_poly.pdbx_strand_id
1 'polypeptide(L)'
;MDISTVAIGQARDLAARCGVADRCQFDVVDLDVGLPPGPPVDVIVCHKFLDRRLDRPIVTRLAPGGLLAIAVLSEVGAAAGPFRAGRGQLRAAFAGLDVIAVGEGQGQAWLLARA
;
A
#
# COMPACT_ATOMS: atom_id res chain seq x y z
N MET A 1 0.29 -6.46 7.36
CA MET A 1 -0.68 -7.49 6.95
C MET A 1 -0.19 -8.12 5.66
N ASP A 2 -0.39 -9.42 5.50
CA ASP A 2 -0.04 -10.18 4.30
C ASP A 2 -0.87 -11.47 4.29
N ILE A 3 -1.15 -12.07 3.14
CA ILE A 3 -1.85 -13.36 3.08
C ILE A 3 -0.92 -14.53 3.46
N SER A 4 0.39 -14.34 3.32
CA SER A 4 1.41 -15.34 3.63
C SER A 4 1.62 -15.48 5.12
N THR A 5 1.16 -16.61 5.67
CA THR A 5 1.45 -17.01 7.05
C THR A 5 2.96 -17.07 7.33
N VAL A 6 3.76 -17.45 6.33
CA VAL A 6 5.22 -17.52 6.42
C VAL A 6 5.82 -16.12 6.56
N ALA A 7 5.41 -15.16 5.73
CA ALA A 7 5.91 -13.79 5.81
C ALA A 7 5.55 -13.12 7.14
N ILE A 8 4.32 -13.35 7.63
CA ILE A 8 3.87 -12.87 8.93
C ILE A 8 4.69 -13.49 10.08
N GLY A 9 4.98 -14.80 10.02
CA GLY A 9 5.86 -15.47 10.99
C GLY A 9 7.25 -14.82 11.02
N GLN A 10 7.87 -14.63 9.86
CA GLN A 10 9.18 -13.98 9.74
C GLN A 10 9.19 -12.55 10.28
N ALA A 11 8.13 -11.78 10.02
CA ALA A 11 7.99 -10.41 10.51
C ALA A 11 7.86 -10.37 12.05
N ARG A 12 7.08 -11.29 12.64
CA ARG A 12 6.96 -11.45 14.10
C ARG A 12 8.30 -11.78 14.73
N ASP A 13 9.03 -12.75 14.17
CA ASP A 13 10.34 -13.16 14.68
C ASP A 13 11.35 -12.02 14.59
N LEU A 14 11.33 -11.25 13.50
CA LEU A 14 12.19 -10.08 13.33
C LEU A 14 11.86 -8.99 14.36
N ALA A 15 10.59 -8.67 14.56
CA ALA A 15 10.17 -7.68 15.55
C ALA A 15 10.56 -8.09 16.98
N ALA A 16 10.48 -9.38 17.31
CA ALA A 16 10.95 -9.91 18.59
C ALA A 16 12.47 -9.72 18.76
N ARG A 17 13.27 -10.09 17.75
CA ARG A 17 14.73 -9.89 17.78
C ARG A 17 15.14 -8.42 17.87
N CYS A 18 14.35 -7.53 17.27
CA CYS A 18 14.58 -6.09 17.33
C CYS A 18 14.02 -5.42 18.61
N GLY A 19 13.34 -6.17 19.48
CA GLY A 19 12.80 -5.64 20.74
C GLY A 19 11.64 -4.66 20.55
N VAL A 20 10.86 -4.79 19.47
CA VAL A 20 9.72 -3.90 19.14
C VAL A 20 8.40 -4.64 18.98
N ALA A 21 8.35 -5.93 19.33
CA ALA A 21 7.18 -6.78 19.11
C ALA A 21 5.91 -6.28 19.84
N ASP A 22 6.06 -5.66 21.01
CA ASP A 22 4.97 -5.04 21.78
C ASP A 22 4.33 -3.83 21.06
N ARG A 23 5.03 -3.25 20.09
CA ARG A 23 4.58 -2.13 19.27
C ARG A 23 4.09 -2.55 17.88
N CYS A 24 4.03 -3.85 17.59
CA CYS A 24 3.68 -4.36 16.27
C CYS A 24 2.45 -5.28 16.33
N GLN A 25 1.50 -5.05 15.42
CA GLN A 25 0.41 -5.98 15.14
C GLN A 25 0.62 -6.59 13.74
N PHE A 26 0.51 -7.92 13.65
CA PHE A 26 0.71 -8.66 12.41
C PHE A 26 -0.49 -9.56 12.12
N ASP A 27 -1.22 -9.25 11.05
CA ASP A 27 -2.40 -10.01 10.65
C ASP A 27 -2.17 -10.76 9.34
N VAL A 28 -2.59 -12.02 9.31
CA VAL A 28 -2.72 -12.80 8.08
C VAL A 28 -4.06 -12.44 7.45
N VAL A 29 -4.03 -11.80 6.29
CA VAL A 29 -5.22 -11.20 5.67
C VAL A 29 -5.23 -11.52 4.18
N ASP A 30 -6.36 -12.04 3.71
CA ASP A 30 -6.67 -12.09 2.29
C ASP A 30 -7.30 -10.77 1.84
N LEU A 31 -6.54 -9.98 1.09
CA LEU A 31 -6.99 -8.68 0.58
C LEU A 31 -7.94 -8.81 -0.62
N ASP A 32 -8.14 -10.00 -1.20
CA ASP A 32 -9.19 -10.22 -2.21
C ASP A 32 -10.59 -10.09 -1.60
N VAL A 33 -10.70 -10.28 -0.29
CA VAL A 33 -11.93 -10.06 0.51
C VAL A 33 -12.07 -8.57 0.92
N GLY A 34 -11.07 -7.74 0.61
CA GLY A 34 -11.06 -6.31 0.91
C GLY A 34 -10.15 -5.94 2.08
N LEU A 35 -10.06 -4.63 2.35
CA LEU A 35 -9.29 -4.10 3.47
C LEU A 35 -10.04 -4.38 4.80
N PRO A 36 -9.44 -5.08 5.77
CA PRO A 36 -10.09 -5.36 7.06
C PRO A 36 -10.50 -4.07 7.77
N PRO A 37 -11.64 -4.04 8.48
CA PRO A 37 -12.06 -2.86 9.23
C PRO A 37 -11.03 -2.49 10.32
N GLY A 38 -11.05 -1.23 10.74
CA GLY A 38 -10.11 -0.70 11.73
C GLY A 38 -10.22 0.82 11.85
N PRO A 39 -9.60 1.40 12.89
CA PRO A 39 -9.63 2.84 13.12
C PRO A 39 -8.88 3.59 11.99
N PRO A 40 -9.15 4.89 11.80
CA PRO A 40 -8.32 5.74 10.95
C PRO A 40 -6.84 5.66 11.35
N VAL A 41 -5.94 5.75 10.37
CA VAL A 41 -4.49 5.71 10.59
C VAL A 41 -3.82 6.94 9.98
N ASP A 42 -2.72 7.37 10.60
CA ASP A 42 -1.97 8.54 10.14
C ASP A 42 -1.14 8.27 8.89
N VAL A 43 -0.74 7.01 8.66
CA VAL A 43 0.09 6.61 7.52
C VAL A 43 -0.34 5.24 7.00
N ILE A 44 -0.52 5.12 5.69
CA ILE A 44 -0.64 3.85 4.97
C ILE A 44 0.53 3.69 4.02
N VAL A 45 1.19 2.53 4.10
CA VAL A 45 2.21 2.10 3.14
C VAL A 45 1.70 0.90 2.37
N CYS A 46 1.59 1.03 1.05
CA CYS A 46 1.27 -0.09 0.15
C CYS A 46 2.46 -0.33 -0.79
N HIS A 47 3.16 -1.44 -0.60
CA HIS A 47 4.41 -1.71 -1.31
C HIS A 47 4.30 -2.92 -2.24
N LYS A 48 4.43 -2.66 -3.54
CA LYS A 48 4.43 -3.64 -4.64
C LYS A 48 3.20 -4.55 -4.68
N PHE A 49 2.05 -4.01 -4.28
CA PHE A 49 0.75 -4.67 -4.37
C PHE A 49 -0.22 -3.77 -5.13
N LEU A 50 -0.98 -4.32 -6.08
CA LEU A 50 -1.95 -3.57 -6.86
C LEU A 50 -3.28 -4.33 -6.92
N ASP A 51 -4.29 -3.74 -6.29
CA ASP A 51 -5.70 -4.07 -6.49
C ASP A 51 -6.52 -2.79 -6.44
N ARG A 52 -7.10 -2.42 -7.57
CA ARG A 52 -7.88 -1.17 -7.72
C ARG A 52 -9.13 -1.14 -6.84
N ARG A 53 -9.63 -2.30 -6.39
CA ARG A 53 -10.76 -2.39 -5.46
C ARG A 53 -10.43 -1.78 -4.10
N LEU A 54 -9.14 -1.68 -3.75
CA LEU A 54 -8.68 -1.17 -2.46
C LEU A 54 -8.38 0.34 -2.46
N ASP A 55 -8.31 1.01 -3.61
CA ASP A 55 -7.94 2.43 -3.70
C ASP A 55 -8.85 3.31 -2.83
N ARG A 56 -10.17 3.14 -2.93
CA ARG A 56 -11.15 3.88 -2.12
C ARG A 56 -11.12 3.48 -0.64
N PRO A 57 -11.14 2.18 -0.27
CA PRO A 57 -10.95 1.76 1.13
C PRO A 57 -9.68 2.31 1.78
N ILE A 58 -8.56 2.38 1.05
CA ILE A 58 -7.29 2.95 1.51
C ILE A 58 -7.48 4.43 1.85
N VAL A 59 -8.07 5.22 0.94
CA VAL A 59 -8.32 6.66 1.20
C VAL A 59 -9.24 6.84 2.42
N THR A 60 -10.32 6.07 2.52
CA THR A 60 -11.26 6.14 3.66
C THR A 60 -10.61 5.79 5.00
N ARG A 61 -9.54 4.97 5.01
CA ARG A 61 -8.82 4.58 6.23
C ARG A 61 -7.84 5.64 6.71
N LEU A 62 -7.50 6.65 5.91
CA LEU A 62 -6.62 7.73 6.35
C LEU A 62 -7.33 8.64 7.35
N ALA A 63 -6.64 8.98 8.44
CA ALA A 63 -7.04 10.10 9.27
C ALA A 63 -6.93 11.42 8.48
N PRO A 64 -7.66 12.49 8.86
CA PRO A 64 -7.47 13.81 8.27
C PRO A 64 -6.01 14.26 8.36
N GLY A 65 -5.41 14.69 7.25
CA GLY A 65 -3.99 15.04 7.19
C GLY A 65 -3.02 13.85 7.12
N GLY A 66 -3.54 12.62 7.12
CA GLY A 66 -2.77 11.38 7.02
C GLY A 66 -2.10 11.19 5.66
N LEU A 67 -1.09 10.33 5.60
CA LEU A 67 -0.25 10.10 4.43
C LEU A 67 -0.49 8.74 3.79
N LEU A 68 -0.61 8.73 2.45
CA LEU A 68 -0.49 7.54 1.63
C LEU A 68 0.87 7.53 0.93
N ALA A 69 1.65 6.47 1.18
CA ALA A 69 2.82 6.12 0.39
C ALA A 69 2.56 4.80 -0.34
N ILE A 70 2.37 4.85 -1.66
CA ILE A 70 2.12 3.67 -2.50
C ILE A 70 3.20 3.54 -3.56
N ALA A 71 3.67 2.31 -3.78
CA ALA A 71 4.54 1.95 -4.89
C ALA A 71 4.07 0.64 -5.51
N VAL A 72 3.97 0.57 -6.83
CA VAL A 72 3.50 -0.61 -7.59
C VAL A 72 4.38 -0.85 -8.80
N LEU A 73 4.31 -2.06 -9.36
CA LEU A 73 4.88 -2.31 -10.68
C LEU A 73 4.11 -1.50 -11.72
N SER A 74 4.79 -1.00 -12.74
CA SER A 74 4.21 -0.23 -13.83
C SER A 74 4.55 -0.82 -15.19
N GLU A 75 3.72 -0.50 -16.17
CA GLU A 75 3.97 -0.73 -17.59
C GLU A 75 4.90 0.36 -18.19
N VAL A 76 5.10 1.48 -17.50
CA VAL A 76 6.03 2.52 -17.96
C VAL A 76 7.48 2.02 -17.81
N GLY A 77 8.11 1.71 -18.93
CA GLY A 77 9.47 1.15 -18.96
C GLY A 77 9.52 -0.36 -18.68
N ALA A 78 8.40 -1.07 -18.80
CA ALA A 78 8.32 -2.54 -18.73
C ALA A 78 7.17 -3.08 -19.59
N ALA A 79 7.07 -4.40 -19.71
CA ALA A 79 5.92 -5.01 -20.39
C ALA A 79 4.62 -4.82 -19.60
N ALA A 80 3.49 -4.80 -20.31
CA ALA A 80 2.15 -4.78 -19.73
C ALA A 80 1.87 -6.04 -18.88
N GLY A 81 0.92 -5.97 -17.95
CA GLY A 81 0.53 -7.13 -17.16
C GLY A 81 -0.57 -6.86 -16.14
N PRO A 82 -1.27 -7.91 -15.67
CA PRO A 82 -2.47 -7.77 -14.83
C PRO A 82 -2.22 -7.07 -13.49
N PHE A 83 -1.00 -7.15 -12.97
CA PHE A 83 -0.60 -6.56 -11.69
C PHE A 83 0.31 -5.33 -11.87
N ARG A 84 0.23 -4.66 -13.02
CA ARG A 84 1.01 -3.46 -13.34
C ARG A 84 0.08 -2.27 -13.53
N ALA A 85 0.48 -1.15 -12.95
CA ALA A 85 -0.20 0.12 -13.16
C ALA A 85 0.11 0.64 -14.57
N GLY A 86 -0.96 0.98 -15.28
CA GLY A 86 -0.86 1.76 -16.50
C GLY A 86 -0.33 3.17 -16.21
N ARG A 87 0.10 3.87 -17.26
CA ARG A 87 0.58 5.25 -17.17
C ARG A 87 -0.46 6.16 -16.49
N GLY A 88 -0.04 6.92 -15.50
CA GLY A 88 -0.87 7.87 -14.76
C GLY A 88 -1.92 7.24 -13.85
N GLN A 89 -1.97 5.90 -13.75
CA GLN A 89 -3.04 5.20 -13.04
C GLN A 89 -3.08 5.59 -11.55
N LEU A 90 -1.94 5.68 -10.88
CA LEU A 90 -1.92 6.06 -9.46
C LEU A 90 -2.42 7.49 -9.23
N ARG A 91 -1.97 8.43 -10.07
CA ARG A 91 -2.41 9.83 -9.97
C ARG A 91 -3.93 9.96 -10.19
N ALA A 92 -4.49 9.18 -11.10
CA ALA A 92 -5.93 9.16 -11.34
C ALA A 92 -6.70 8.50 -10.19
N ALA A 93 -6.22 7.36 -9.67
CA ALA A 93 -6.86 6.63 -8.58
C ALA A 93 -6.93 7.44 -7.28
N PHE A 94 -5.90 8.22 -6.99
CA PHE A 94 -5.78 9.02 -5.77
C PHE A 94 -5.96 10.52 -5.98
N ALA A 95 -6.70 10.93 -7.03
CA ALA A 95 -6.91 12.33 -7.38
C ALA A 95 -7.62 13.17 -6.30
N GLY A 96 -8.26 12.52 -5.31
CA GLY A 96 -8.89 13.19 -4.16
C GLY A 96 -7.93 13.50 -3.01
N LEU A 97 -6.66 13.11 -3.10
CA LEU A 97 -5.62 13.44 -2.13
C LEU A 97 -4.74 14.57 -2.66
N ASP A 98 -4.15 15.36 -1.75
CA ASP A 98 -3.12 16.33 -2.10
C ASP A 98 -1.80 15.60 -2.42
N VAL A 99 -1.39 15.63 -3.68
CA VAL A 99 -0.19 14.90 -4.15
C VAL A 99 1.07 15.68 -3.78
N ILE A 100 1.87 15.10 -2.89
CA ILE A 100 3.16 15.65 -2.46
C ILE A 100 4.26 15.33 -3.49
N ALA A 101 4.30 14.08 -3.95
CA ALA A 101 5.28 13.63 -4.94
C ALA A 101 4.77 12.39 -5.68
N VAL A 102 5.19 12.24 -6.93
CA VAL A 102 4.82 11.11 -7.79
C VAL A 102 5.94 10.81 -8.78
N GLY A 103 6.10 9.56 -9.17
CA GLY A 103 7.04 9.16 -10.21
C GLY A 103 6.60 7.90 -10.93
N GLU A 104 6.87 7.84 -12.23
CA GLU A 104 6.63 6.66 -13.08
C GLU A 104 7.82 6.44 -14.02
N GLY A 105 8.36 5.23 -14.03
CA GLY A 105 9.51 4.86 -14.85
C GLY A 105 10.17 3.58 -14.39
N GLN A 106 11.04 3.01 -15.24
CA GLN A 106 11.81 1.78 -14.92
C GLN A 106 10.93 0.61 -14.42
N GLY A 107 9.72 0.51 -14.96
CA GLY A 107 8.76 -0.54 -14.59
C GLY A 107 8.10 -0.35 -13.22
N GLN A 108 8.13 0.87 -12.66
CA GLN A 108 7.53 1.21 -11.37
C GLN A 108 6.74 2.51 -11.44
N ALA A 109 5.70 2.60 -10.61
CA ALA A 109 4.95 3.82 -10.34
C ALA A 109 4.85 3.99 -8.82
N TRP A 110 5.01 5.21 -8.32
CA TRP A 110 4.86 5.52 -6.90
C TRP A 110 4.22 6.88 -6.70
N LEU A 111 3.49 7.03 -5.60
CA LEU A 111 2.80 8.25 -5.21
C LEU A 111 2.87 8.43 -3.70
N LEU A 112 3.19 9.66 -3.28
CA LEU A 112 3.07 10.16 -1.92
C LEU A 112 2.02 11.27 -1.91
N ALA A 113 0.98 11.12 -1.11
CA ALA A 113 -0.11 12.08 -1.02
C ALA A 113 -0.69 12.18 0.39
N ARG A 114 -1.46 13.25 0.63
CA ARG A 114 -2.07 13.57 1.92
C ARG A 114 -3.60 13.67 1.80
N ALA A 115 -4.32 13.14 2.78
CA ALA A 115 -5.77 13.25 2.91
C ALA A 115 -6.21 14.62 3.47
#